data_AF-A0A965ZFK6-F1
#
_entry.id   AF-A0A965ZFK6-F1
#
_cell.length_a   1.000
_cell.length_b   1.000
_cell.length_c   1.000
_cell.angle_alpha   90.00
_cell.angle_beta   90.00
_cell.angle_gamma   90.00
#
_symmetry.space_group_name_H-M   'P 1'
#
loop_
_entity.id
_entity.type
_entity.pdbx_description
1 polymer ?
#
loop_
_entity_poly.entity_id
_entity_poly.type
_entity_poly.pdbx_seq_one_letter_code
_entity_poly.pdbx_strand_id
1 'polypeptide(L)'
;MALAVIENDLLHQSFQTLGFDQDFIAACNAIGINCLADVKRIPARELVLKNGFSYRWLEILSAYLKEKGLLHILQEEPGNKNG
;
A
#
# COMPACT_ATOMS: atom_id res chain seq x y z
N MET A 1 -11.01 1.83 20.15
CA MET A 1 -11.65 0.77 19.33
C MET A 1 -12.08 1.25 17.94
N ALA A 2 -12.52 2.50 17.73
CA ALA A 2 -12.97 2.96 16.39
C ALA A 2 -11.86 3.06 15.31
N LEU A 3 -10.64 3.49 15.66
CA LEU A 3 -9.53 3.65 14.71
C LEU A 3 -9.09 2.35 14.04
N ALA A 4 -9.01 1.25 14.80
CA ALA A 4 -8.61 -0.06 14.27
C ALA A 4 -9.64 -0.64 13.29
N VAL A 5 -10.93 -0.31 13.45
CA VAL A 5 -12.00 -0.74 12.53
C VAL A 5 -11.89 0.02 11.21
N ILE A 6 -11.65 1.33 11.27
CA ILE A 6 -11.48 2.19 10.08
C ILE A 6 -10.23 1.79 9.30
N GLU A 7 -9.11 1.53 10.00
CA GLU A 7 -7.89 1.05 9.35
C GLU A 7 -8.10 -0.30 8.67
N ASN A 8 -8.76 -1.25 9.33
CA ASN A 8 -9.03 -2.57 8.78
C ASN A 8 -9.94 -2.49 7.54
N ASP A 9 -10.91 -1.58 7.54
CA ASP A 9 -11.75 -1.32 6.38
C ASP A 9 -10.94 -0.76 5.19
N LEU A 10 -10.11 0.27 5.42
CA LEU A 10 -9.24 0.86 4.38
C LEU A 10 -8.22 -0.12 3.83
N LEU A 11 -7.72 -1.05 4.65
CA LEU A 11 -6.75 -2.07 4.22
C LEU A 11 -7.31 -2.99 3.12
N HIS A 12 -8.61 -3.31 3.19
CA HIS A 12 -9.26 -4.27 2.31
C HIS A 12 -10.03 -3.62 1.15
N GLN A 13 -10.20 -2.31 1.17
CA GLN A 13 -10.77 -1.58 0.04
C GLN A 13 -9.81 -1.56 -1.16
N SER A 14 -10.36 -1.68 -2.36
CA SER A 14 -9.58 -1.59 -3.60
C SER A 14 -9.08 -0.16 -3.83
N PHE A 15 -7.94 -0.01 -4.50
CA PHE A 15 -7.43 1.32 -4.88
C PHE A 15 -8.40 2.14 -5.74
N GLN A 16 -9.27 1.46 -6.51
CA GLN A 16 -10.36 2.12 -7.25
C GLN A 16 -11.35 2.79 -6.30
N THR A 17 -11.74 2.11 -5.23
CA THR A 17 -12.66 2.65 -4.22
C THR A 17 -12.03 3.77 -3.39
N LEU A 18 -10.72 3.68 -3.15
CA LEU A 18 -9.96 4.67 -2.40
C LEU A 18 -9.69 5.97 -3.19
N GLY A 19 -10.03 6.02 -4.48
CA GLY A 19 -9.95 7.22 -5.30
C GLY A 19 -8.57 7.52 -5.89
N PHE A 20 -7.70 6.51 -6.02
CA PHE A 20 -6.43 6.66 -6.73
C PHE A 20 -6.66 6.88 -8.23
N ASP A 21 -5.68 7.51 -8.89
CA ASP A 21 -5.75 7.73 -10.33
C ASP A 21 -5.57 6.43 -11.13
N GLN A 22 -6.06 6.43 -12.37
CA GLN A 22 -6.06 5.24 -13.22
C GLN A 22 -4.66 4.76 -13.58
N ASP A 23 -3.67 5.66 -13.70
CA ASP A 23 -2.29 5.28 -13.99
C ASP A 23 -1.69 4.51 -12.81
N PHE A 24 -1.92 5.01 -11.59
CA PHE A 24 -1.51 4.32 -10.36
C PHE A 24 -2.19 2.96 -10.22
N ILE A 25 -3.50 2.87 -10.46
CA ILE A 25 -4.25 1.61 -10.39
C ILE A 25 -3.72 0.61 -11.42
N ALA A 26 -3.46 1.05 -12.64
CA ALA A 26 -2.87 0.20 -13.68
C ALA A 26 -1.48 -0.31 -13.27
N ALA A 27 -0.64 0.55 -12.70
CA ALA A 27 0.67 0.17 -12.18
C ALA A 27 0.57 -0.85 -11.03
N CYS A 28 -0.38 -0.67 -10.11
CA CYS A 28 -0.66 -1.62 -9.04
C CYS A 28 -1.11 -2.99 -9.57
N ASN A 29 -2.04 -2.98 -10.53
CA ASN A 29 -2.56 -4.20 -11.16
C ASN A 29 -1.46 -4.97 -11.90
N ALA A 30 -0.54 -4.27 -12.58
CA ALA A 30 0.58 -4.88 -13.28
C ALA A 30 1.52 -5.67 -12.34
N ILE A 31 1.57 -5.29 -11.06
CA ILE A 31 2.38 -5.95 -10.03
C ILE A 31 1.57 -6.83 -9.07
N GLY A 32 0.27 -7.02 -9.35
CA GLY A 32 -0.63 -7.89 -8.60
C GLY A 32 -1.11 -7.31 -7.26
N ILE A 33 -1.09 -6.00 -7.09
CA ILE A 33 -1.54 -5.30 -5.89
C ILE A 33 -2.87 -4.62 -6.20
N ASN A 34 -3.91 -4.88 -5.42
CA ASN A 34 -5.23 -4.27 -5.62
C ASN A 34 -5.66 -3.40 -4.42
N CYS A 35 -5.09 -3.65 -3.24
CA CYS A 35 -5.43 -2.97 -1.99
C CYS A 35 -4.20 -2.74 -1.10
N LEU A 36 -4.37 -1.97 -0.02
CA LEU A 36 -3.29 -1.69 0.93
C LEU A 36 -2.84 -2.95 1.70
N ALA A 37 -3.74 -3.91 1.93
CA ALA A 37 -3.39 -5.20 2.55
C ALA A 37 -2.41 -6.01 1.68
N ASP A 38 -2.51 -5.91 0.36
CA ASP A 38 -1.55 -6.55 -0.55
C ASP A 38 -0.16 -5.92 -0.43
N VAL A 39 -0.11 -4.59 -0.31
CA VAL A 39 1.16 -3.86 -0.08
C VAL A 39 1.82 -4.31 1.22
N LYS A 40 1.05 -4.40 2.32
CA LYS A 40 1.57 -4.82 3.63
C LYS A 40 2.14 -6.26 3.61
N ARG A 41 1.65 -7.12 2.71
CA ARG A 41 2.12 -8.50 2.56
C ARG A 41 3.42 -8.63 1.77
N ILE A 42 3.76 -7.63 0.95
CA ILE A 42 4.96 -7.66 0.12
C ILE A 42 6.08 -6.94 0.85
N PRO A 43 7.20 -7.61 1.17
CA PRO A 43 8.35 -6.96 1.75
C PRO A 43 8.85 -5.81 0.87
N ALA A 44 9.32 -4.72 1.47
CA ALA A 44 9.77 -3.54 0.71
C ALA A 44 10.84 -3.88 -0.33
N ARG A 45 11.77 -4.80 -0.01
CA ARG A 45 12.80 -5.30 -0.94
C ARG A 45 12.21 -6.00 -2.16
N GLU A 46 11.08 -6.69 -2.02
CA GLU A 46 10.44 -7.42 -3.11
C GLU A 46 9.58 -6.47 -3.94
N LEU A 47 8.95 -5.49 -3.28
CA LEU A 47 8.15 -4.46 -3.91
C LEU A 47 8.97 -3.64 -4.91
N VAL A 48 10.18 -3.22 -4.53
CA VAL A 48 11.08 -2.45 -5.42
C VAL A 48 11.58 -3.25 -6.63
N LEU A 49 11.48 -4.58 -6.60
CA LEU A 49 11.87 -5.47 -7.68
C LEU A 49 10.72 -5.83 -8.63
N LYS A 50 9.48 -5.41 -8.34
CA LYS A 50 8.32 -5.70 -9.19
C LYS A 50 8.35 -4.85 -10.47
N ASN A 51 8.11 -5.50 -11.62
CA ASN A 51 7.97 -4.81 -12.91
C ASN A 51 6.70 -3.95 -12.94
N GLY A 52 6.84 -2.66 -12.67
CA GLY A 52 5.74 -1.70 -12.51
C GLY A 52 5.88 -0.82 -11.26
N PHE A 53 6.77 -1.18 -10.34
CA PHE A 53 7.19 -0.29 -9.27
C PHE A 53 7.96 0.92 -9.83
N SER A 54 7.70 2.10 -9.27
CA SER A 54 8.47 3.32 -9.55
C SER A 54 8.50 4.21 -8.30
N TYR A 55 9.46 5.15 -8.24
CA TYR A 55 9.48 6.12 -7.15
C TYR A 55 8.22 7.00 -7.14
N ARG A 56 7.65 7.31 -8.31
CA ARG A 56 6.36 8.00 -8.43
C ARG A 56 5.22 7.19 -7.80
N TRP A 57 5.21 5.87 -7.99
CA TRP A 57 4.25 4.97 -7.35
C TRP A 57 4.35 5.06 -5.82
N LEU A 58 5.57 5.00 -5.28
CA LEU A 58 5.79 5.11 -3.83
C LEU A 58 5.42 6.49 -3.28
N GLU A 59 5.69 7.55 -4.03
CA GLU A 59 5.31 8.93 -3.68
C GLU A 59 3.78 9.06 -3.57
N ILE A 60 3.03 8.60 -4.56
CA ILE A 60 1.56 8.64 -4.57
C ILE A 60 0.99 7.86 -3.36
N LEU A 61 1.50 6.64 -3.14
CA LEU A 61 1.04 5.81 -2.03
C LEU A 61 1.36 6.43 -0.66
N SER A 62 2.60 6.90 -0.47
CA SER A 62 3.03 7.50 0.79
C SER A 62 2.32 8.83 1.08
N ALA A 63 2.01 9.62 0.05
CA ALA A 63 1.20 10.84 0.20
C ALA A 63 -0.21 10.51 0.68
N TYR A 64 -0.87 9.52 0.07
CA TYR A 64 -2.20 9.07 0.51
C TYR A 64 -2.18 8.57 1.95
N LEU A 65 -1.24 7.68 2.29
CA LEU A 65 -1.12 7.15 3.64
C LEU A 65 -0.82 8.23 4.67
N LYS A 66 0.00 9.23 4.32
CA LYS A 66 0.28 10.38 5.18
C LYS A 66 -0.98 11.21 5.45
N GLU A 67 -1.79 11.48 4.43
CA GLU A 67 -3.07 12.20 4.59
C GLU A 67 -4.02 11.45 5.53
N LYS A 68 -4.04 10.11 5.48
CA LYS A 68 -4.87 9.27 6.35
C LYS A 68 -4.26 8.98 7.72
N GLY A 69 -3.03 9.41 7.99
CA GLY A 69 -2.31 9.09 9.23
C GLY A 69 -1.92 7.62 9.35
N LEU A 70 -1.73 6.94 8.21
CA LEU A 70 -1.51 5.50 8.08
C LEU A 70 -0.11 5.14 7.55
N LEU A 71 0.88 6.03 7.68
CA LEU A 71 2.25 5.76 7.21
C LEU A 71 2.89 4.52 7.86
N HIS A 72 2.42 4.12 9.05
CA HIS A 72 2.86 2.91 9.73
C HIS A 72 2.56 1.62 8.96
N ILE A 73 1.64 1.64 7.98
CA ILE A 73 1.36 0.48 7.11
C ILE A 73 2.57 0.09 6.27
N LEU A 74 3.42 1.06 5.90
CA LEU A 74 4.66 0.79 5.15
C LEU A 74 5.81 0.32 6.04
N GLN A 75 5.67 0.43 7.36
CA GLN A 75 6.69 -0.05 8.28
C GLN A 75 6.53 -1.56 8.46
N GLU A 76 7.66 -2.27 8.45
CA GLU A 76 7.65 -3.67 8.85
C GLU A 76 7.22 -3.78 10.32
N GLU A 77 6.31 -4.71 10.62
CA GLU A 77 5.90 -4.92 12.00
C GLU A 77 7.12 -5.32 12.84
N PRO A 78 7.37 -4.67 13.98
CA PRO A 78 8.51 -4.98 14.82
C PRO A 78 8.42 -6.45 15.27
N GLY A 79 9.33 -7.27 14.74
CA GLY A 79 9.36 -8.72 14.97
C GLY A 79 9.27 -9.58 13.70
N ASN A 80 8.90 -9.00 12.55
CA ASN A 80 8.90 -9.73 11.28
C ASN A 80 10.33 -9.80 10.71
N LYS A 81 11.15 -10.70 11.26
CA LYS A 81 12.48 -11.04 10.75
C LYS A 81 12.36 -11.91 9.49
N ASN A 82 11.93 -11.36 8.37
CA ASN A 82 12.17 -12.00 7.08
C ASN A 82 12.64 -10.92 6.12
N GLY A 83 13.94 -10.62 6.28
CA GLY A 83 14.74 -9.72 5.45
C GLY A 83 14.94 -10.21 4.04
#